data_AF-A0A6M3IZL2-F1
#
_entry.id   AF-A0A6M3IZL2-F1
#
_cell.length_a   1.000
_cell.length_b   1.000
_cell.length_c   1.000
_cell.angle_alpha   90.00
_cell.angle_beta   90.00
_cell.angle_gamma   90.00
#
_symmetry.space_group_name_H-M   'P 1'
#
loop_
_entity.id
_entity.type
_entity.pdbx_description
1 polymer ?
#
loop_
_entity_poly.entity_id
_entity_poly.type
_entity_poly.pdbx_seq_one_letter_code
_entity_poly.pdbx_strand_id
1 'polypeptide(L)' 'MPATSENQRKLMCIALSIKQGKTVASYSKQAAKMASEMSEQQLKDYCGSPVKK' A
#
# COMPACT_ATOMS: atom_id res chain seq x y z
N MET A 1 9.04 7.09 1.25
CA MET A 1 8.77 7.69 -0.08
C MET A 1 7.37 8.28 -0.07
N PRO A 2 7.15 9.52 -0.50
CA PRO A 2 5.81 10.11 -0.54
C PRO A 2 5.00 9.53 -1.71
N ALA A 3 3.71 9.29 -1.50
CA ALA A 3 2.80 8.99 -2.60
C ALA A 3 2.62 10.22 -3.49
N THR A 4 2.55 10.02 -4.81
CA THR A 4 2.34 11.08 -5.80
C THR A 4 0.87 11.47 -5.94
N SER A 5 -0.04 10.65 -5.38
CA SER A 5 -1.49 10.93 -5.34
C SER A 5 -2.14 10.26 -4.14
N GLU A 6 -3.31 10.77 -3.73
CA GLU A 6 -4.11 10.13 -2.67
C GLU A 6 -4.57 8.72 -3.04
N ASN A 7 -4.83 8.47 -4.32
CA ASN A 7 -5.21 7.15 -4.81
C ASN A 7 -4.05 6.16 -4.67
N GLN A 8 -2.82 6.58 -5.01
CA GLN A 8 -1.64 5.74 -4.79
C GLN A 8 -1.41 5.49 -3.30
N ARG A 9 -1.60 6.50 -2.43
CA ARG A 9 -1.51 6.32 -0.97
C ARG A 9 -2.49 5.26 -0.47
N LYS A 10 -3.76 5.35 -0.88
CA LYS A 10 -4.79 4.37 -0.53
C LYS A 10 -4.43 2.97 -1.01
N LEU A 11 -3.93 2.84 -2.24
CA LEU A 11 -3.53 1.55 -2.80
C LEU A 11 -2.37 0.92 -2.02
N MET A 12 -1.39 1.72 -1.60
CA MET A 12 -0.29 1.28 -0.74
C MET A 12 -0.78 0.89 0.67
N CYS A 13 -1.74 1.61 1.24
CA CYS A 13 -2.35 1.22 2.51
C CYS A 13 -3.11 -0.11 2.41
N ILE A 14 -3.83 -0.34 1.29
CA ILE A 14 -4.52 -1.62 1.05
C ILE A 14 -3.49 -2.74 0.91
N ALA A 15 -2.40 -2.50 0.18
CA ALA A 15 -1.31 -3.45 0.04
C ALA A 15 -0.67 -3.79 1.40
N LEU A 16 -0.49 -2.80 2.28
CA LEU A 16 -0.04 -3.02 3.65
C LEU A 16 -0.99 -3.95 4.43
N SER A 17 -2.30 -3.68 4.37
CA SER A 17 -3.31 -4.50 5.04
C SER A 17 -3.35 -5.94 4.50
N ILE A 18 -3.14 -6.12 3.19
CA ILE A 18 -3.02 -7.45 2.58
C ILE A 18 -1.77 -8.17 3.09
N LYS A 19 -0.62 -7.47 3.12
CA LYS A 19 0.65 -8.05 3.63
C LYS A 19 0.55 -8.46 5.10
N GLN A 20 -0.21 -7.72 5.90
CA GLN A 20 -0.49 -8.01 7.30
C GLN A 20 -1.58 -9.09 7.51
N GLY A 21 -2.18 -9.62 6.45
CA GLY A 21 -3.26 -10.62 6.53
C GLY A 21 -4.61 -10.07 7.02
N LYS A 22 -4.75 -8.75 7.17
CA LYS A 22 -6.00 -8.08 7.59
C LYS A 22 -7.00 -7.93 6.44
N THR A 23 -6.50 -8.01 5.20
CA THR A 23 -7.31 -7.89 3.99
C THR A 23 -6.96 -9.05 3.05
N VAL A 24 -7.98 -9.67 2.46
CA VAL A 24 -7.78 -10.75 1.49
C VAL A 24 -7.18 -10.20 0.20
N ALA A 25 -6.25 -10.95 -0.41
CA ALA A 25 -5.60 -10.55 -1.67
C ALA A 25 -6.59 -10.38 -2.84
N SER A 26 -7.76 -11.02 -2.77
CA SER A 26 -8.85 -10.86 -3.75
C SER A 26 -9.51 -9.49 -3.70
N TYR A 27 -9.34 -8.71 -2.62
CA TYR A 27 -9.89 -7.37 -2.49
C TYR A 27 -9.33 -6.41 -3.54
N SER A 28 -8.04 -6.57 -3.88
CA SER A 28 -7.42 -5.83 -4.98
C SER A 28 -6.20 -6.57 -5.51
N LYS A 29 -6.27 -6.98 -6.78
CA LYS A 29 -5.15 -7.64 -7.47
C LYS A 29 -3.90 -6.76 -7.51
N GLN A 30 -4.10 -5.45 -7.72
CA GLN A 30 -3.00 -4.50 -7.80
C GLN A 30 -2.33 -4.29 -6.43
N ALA A 31 -3.12 -4.18 -5.37
CA ALA A 31 -2.59 -4.06 -4.01
C ALA A 31 -1.94 -5.37 -3.53
N ALA A 32 -2.47 -6.53 -3.92
CA ALA A 32 -1.86 -7.82 -3.64
C ALA A 32 -0.49 -7.95 -4.32
N LYS A 33 -0.36 -7.49 -5.57
CA LYS A 33 0.93 -7.44 -6.26
C LYS A 33 1.95 -6.57 -5.51
N MET A 34 1.55 -5.37 -5.09
CA MET A 34 2.41 -4.48 -4.29
C MET A 34 2.76 -5.09 -2.93
N ALA A 35 1.83 -5.80 -2.28
CA ALA A 35 2.08 -6.48 -1.02
C ALA A 35 3.18 -7.57 -1.15
N SER A 36 3.26 -8.21 -2.32
CA SER A 36 4.31 -9.19 -2.63
C SER A 36 5.64 -8.55 -3.03
N GLU A 37 5.61 -7.47 -3.82
CA GLU A 37 6.81 -6.82 -4.37
C GLU A 37 7.49 -5.84 -3.40
N MET A 38 6.76 -5.25 -2.46
CA MET A 38 7.27 -4.23 -1.54
C MET A 38 7.39 -4.77 -0.11
N SER A 39 8.36 -4.28 0.64
CA SER A 39 8.49 -4.59 2.07
C SER A 39 7.38 -3.95 2.90
N GLU A 40 7.07 -4.52 4.06
CA GLU A 40 6.04 -3.97 4.95
C GLU A 40 6.39 -2.54 5.41
N GLN A 41 7.67 -2.28 5.67
CA GLN A 41 8.16 -0.95 6.04
C GLN A 41 7.94 0.06 4.92
N GLN A 42 8.25 -0.29 3.66
CA GLN A 42 7.97 0.60 2.53
C GLN A 42 6.47 0.92 2.42
N LEU A 43 5.61 -0.07 2.57
CA LEU A 43 4.16 0.13 2.52
C LEU A 43 3.64 0.99 3.68
N LYS A 44 4.20 0.83 4.88
CA LYS A 44 3.95 1.72 6.04
C LYS A 44 4.38 3.15 5.75
N ASP A 45 5.58 3.33 5.22
CA ASP A 45 6.11 4.65 4.87
C ASP A 45 5.21 5.33 3.84
N TYR A 46 4.78 4.61 2.80
CA TYR A 46 3.86 5.17 1.80
C TYR A 46 2.50 5.52 2.40
N CYS A 47 1.95 4.68 3.29
CA CYS A 47 0.65 4.90 3.89
C CYS A 47 0.66 6.07 4.89
N GLY A 48 1.74 6.22 5.66
CA GLY A 48 1.91 7.27 6.67
C GLY A 48 2.49 8.58 6.14
N SER A 49 3.13 8.59 4.97
CA SER A 49 3.70 9.82 4.41
C SER A 49 2.62 10.74 3.81
N PRO A 50 2.74 12.06 4.00
CA PRO A 50 1.87 13.02 3.33
C PRO A 50 2.08 12.95 1.81
N VAL A 51 0.97 13.07 1.06
CA VAL A 51 1.01 13.13 -0.41
C VAL A 51 1.64 14.45 -0.81
N LYS A 52 2.76 14.41 -1.54
CA LYS A 52 3.31 15.62 -2.15
C LYS A 52 2.43 15.96 -3.36
N LYS A 53 1.70 17.07 -3.27
CA LYS A 53 0.96 17.67 -4.38
C LYS A 53 1.92 18.18 -5.45
#